data_AF-A0A847Y5V1-F1
#
_entry.id   AF-A0A847Y5V1-F1
#
_cell.length_a   1.000
_cell.length_b   1.000
_cell.length_c   1.000
_cell.angle_alpha   90.00
_cell.angle_beta   90.00
_cell.angle_gamma   90.00
#
_symmetry.space_group_name_H-M   'P 1'
#
loop_
_entity.id
_entity.type
_entity.pdbx_description
1 polymer ?
#
loop_
_entity_poly.entity_id
_entity_poly.type
_entity_poly.pdbx_seq_one_letter_code
_entity_poly.pdbx_strand_id
1 'polypeptide(L)'
;MKTGDNHEVGFYLMVVFLLVFLVFLFVRPAEKKKSLTGPAAIAVDSKKFLGDFPIDFGNGLDDFIVDKNTEVQSGEFFYNTLRIKKGVFTIKKINQFGQLIIHAREKIIVEKDGLIDLSGKGLTKGGENFKSAGGGGSHGGRGGTGDCLNKPRLKYMGEGLNKLFTFGEGGGLPNDIKNQEGASGGGLLIIEAPQIIIDGVIVNDGLSGTKNGGGGGAGGKIIILTNKITIRGKILARGGRGGNAFVQGAGGGGGGIVVINQPLSDEVKKHIDVSGGRFGKALDLYSGCDGTSGDDGKLVILK
;
A
#
# COMPACT_ATOMS: atom_id res chain seq x y z
N MET A 1 55.99 -13.43 -47.72
CA MET A 1 55.29 -13.21 -46.45
C MET A 1 53.81 -13.05 -46.76
N LYS A 2 52.96 -13.98 -46.31
CA LYS A 2 51.52 -14.00 -46.59
C LYS A 2 50.81 -12.93 -45.75
N THR A 3 50.04 -12.07 -46.41
CA THR A 3 49.04 -11.20 -45.79
C THR A 3 47.73 -11.98 -45.69
N GLY A 4 47.41 -12.50 -44.51
CA GLY A 4 46.18 -13.23 -44.24
C GLY A 4 45.43 -12.60 -43.06
N ASP A 5 44.13 -12.40 -43.28
CA ASP A 5 43.05 -12.50 -42.29
C ASP A 5 42.96 -11.47 -41.15
N ASN A 6 42.73 -10.20 -41.50
CA ASN A 6 42.14 -9.22 -40.57
C ASN A 6 40.61 -9.06 -40.73
N HIS A 7 40.00 -9.64 -41.76
CA HIS A 7 38.56 -9.51 -42.02
C HIS A 7 37.70 -10.56 -41.29
N GLU A 8 38.21 -11.76 -41.02
CA GLU A 8 37.44 -12.79 -40.30
C GLU A 8 37.26 -12.48 -38.81
N VAL A 9 38.27 -11.85 -38.17
CA VAL A 9 38.24 -11.53 -36.74
C VAL A 9 37.17 -10.48 -36.43
N GLY A 10 36.99 -9.50 -37.31
CA GLY A 10 35.96 -8.46 -37.15
C GLY A 10 34.53 -9.01 -37.27
N PHE A 11 34.32 -9.99 -38.17
CA PHE A 11 33.02 -10.64 -38.34
C PHE A 11 32.65 -11.51 -37.14
N TYR A 12 33.60 -12.31 -36.64
CA TYR A 12 33.39 -13.11 -35.43
C TYR A 12 33.07 -12.26 -34.20
N LEU A 13 33.77 -11.14 -34.01
CA LEU A 13 33.52 -10.25 -32.88
C LEU A 13 32.11 -9.65 -32.93
N MET A 14 31.63 -9.29 -34.12
CA MET A 14 30.30 -8.71 -34.33
C MET A 14 29.18 -9.74 -34.11
N VAL A 15 29.36 -10.98 -34.57
CA VAL A 15 28.40 -12.07 -34.37
C VAL A 15 28.31 -12.48 -32.89
N VAL A 16 29.45 -12.53 -32.18
CA VAL A 16 29.47 -12.79 -30.73
C VAL A 16 28.78 -11.65 -29.97
N PHE A 17 29.02 -10.39 -30.33
CA PHE A 17 28.32 -9.25 -29.72
C PHE A 17 26.81 -9.32 -29.94
N LEU A 18 26.37 -9.67 -31.16
CA LEU A 18 24.94 -9.78 -31.49
C LEU A 18 24.27 -10.92 -30.71
N LEU A 19 24.95 -12.07 -30.56
CA LEU A 19 24.48 -13.21 -29.79
C LEU A 19 24.39 -12.90 -28.28
N VAL A 20 25.40 -12.24 -27.72
CA VAL A 20 25.37 -11.80 -26.31
C VAL A 20 24.23 -10.79 -26.09
N PHE A 21 24.04 -9.84 -27.01
CA PHE A 21 22.96 -8.86 -26.92
C PHE A 21 21.56 -9.49 -27.04
N LEU A 22 21.40 -10.50 -27.90
CA LEU A 22 20.17 -11.28 -28.00
C LEU A 22 19.90 -12.10 -26.73
N VAL A 23 20.93 -12.69 -26.10
CA VAL A 23 20.76 -13.39 -24.82
C VAL A 23 20.28 -12.44 -23.72
N PHE A 24 20.79 -11.20 -23.67
CA PHE A 24 20.30 -10.19 -22.72
C PHE A 24 18.86 -9.72 -22.98
N LEU A 25 18.40 -9.72 -24.24
CA LEU A 25 17.01 -9.38 -24.58
C LEU A 25 16.00 -10.46 -24.15
N PHE A 26 16.44 -11.72 -24.05
CA PHE A 26 15.57 -12.85 -23.68
C PHE A 26 15.66 -13.28 -22.20
N VAL A 27 16.71 -12.90 -21.47
CA VAL A 27 16.77 -13.09 -20.02
C VAL A 27 16.04 -11.92 -19.33
N ARG A 28 14.71 -11.88 -19.47
CA ARG A 28 13.88 -11.09 -18.55
C ARG A 28 13.93 -11.78 -17.19
N PRO A 29 14.28 -11.08 -16.08
CA PRO A 29 14.17 -11.66 -14.76
C PRO A 29 12.72 -12.11 -14.57
N ALA A 30 12.54 -13.39 -14.23
CA ALA A 30 11.22 -13.96 -13.99
C ALA A 30 10.48 -13.10 -12.95
N GLU A 31 9.38 -12.47 -13.38
CA GLU A 31 8.45 -11.85 -12.44
C GLU A 31 7.98 -12.96 -11.49
N LYS A 32 8.23 -12.79 -10.18
CA LYS A 32 7.63 -13.65 -9.15
C LYS A 32 6.12 -13.64 -9.38
N LYS A 33 5.55 -14.77 -9.80
CA LYS A 33 4.10 -14.96 -9.89
C LYS A 33 3.49 -14.55 -8.55
N LYS A 34 2.61 -13.53 -8.56
CA LYS A 34 1.86 -13.07 -7.38
C LYS A 34 1.15 -14.30 -6.80
N SER A 35 1.28 -14.50 -5.49
CA SER A 35 0.76 -15.70 -4.80
C SER A 35 -0.72 -15.93 -5.15
N LEU A 36 -1.07 -17.18 -5.50
CA LEU A 36 -2.46 -17.61 -5.70
C LEU A 36 -3.22 -17.78 -4.37
N THR A 37 -2.51 -17.73 -3.25
CA THR A 37 -3.06 -17.67 -1.90
C THR A 37 -3.06 -16.21 -1.45
N GLY A 38 -4.13 -15.75 -0.78
CA GLY A 38 -4.18 -14.40 -0.19
C GLY A 38 -3.02 -14.15 0.78
N PRO A 39 -2.88 -12.93 1.34
CA PRO A 39 -1.77 -12.62 2.22
C PRO A 39 -1.72 -13.59 3.41
N ALA A 40 -0.49 -13.99 3.78
CA ALA A 40 -0.28 -14.81 4.97
C ALA A 40 -0.82 -14.07 6.21
N ALA A 41 -1.65 -14.76 6.98
CA ALA A 41 -2.27 -14.19 8.17
C ALA A 41 -1.41 -14.44 9.41
N ILE A 42 -1.22 -13.39 10.22
CA ILE A 42 -0.59 -13.48 11.53
C ILE A 42 -1.69 -13.56 12.59
N ALA A 43 -1.60 -14.54 13.48
CA ALA A 43 -2.48 -14.63 14.63
C ALA A 43 -1.95 -13.76 15.77
N VAL A 44 -2.79 -12.90 16.34
CA VAL A 44 -2.44 -12.03 17.47
C VAL A 44 -3.52 -12.17 18.55
N ASP A 45 -3.11 -12.22 19.81
CA ASP A 45 -4.03 -12.23 20.94
C ASP A 45 -4.86 -10.93 20.99
N SER A 46 -6.18 -11.07 21.04
CA SER A 46 -7.13 -9.96 21.02
C SER A 46 -6.92 -8.96 22.16
N LYS A 47 -6.71 -9.44 23.39
CA LYS A 47 -6.47 -8.58 24.57
C LYS A 47 -5.17 -7.80 24.43
N LYS A 48 -4.11 -8.43 23.91
CA LYS A 48 -2.83 -7.77 23.68
C LYS A 48 -2.90 -6.70 22.59
N PHE A 49 -3.71 -6.92 21.55
CA PHE A 49 -3.84 -5.98 20.45
C PHE A 49 -4.76 -4.80 20.80
N LEU A 50 -5.92 -5.08 21.40
CA LEU A 50 -6.92 -4.07 21.75
C LEU A 50 -6.55 -3.34 23.06
N GLY A 51 -5.80 -3.97 23.97
CA GLY A 51 -5.56 -3.40 25.30
C GLY A 51 -6.88 -3.14 26.02
N ASP A 52 -7.05 -1.92 26.51
CA ASP A 52 -8.29 -1.43 27.13
C ASP A 52 -9.31 -0.89 26.12
N PHE A 53 -9.02 -0.91 24.82
CA PHE A 53 -9.95 -0.44 23.80
C PHE A 53 -11.12 -1.43 23.67
N PRO A 54 -12.33 -1.07 24.14
CA PRO A 54 -13.45 -2.00 24.08
C PRO A 54 -13.92 -2.13 22.63
N ILE A 55 -14.43 -3.31 22.27
CA ILE A 55 -15.31 -3.41 21.10
C ILE A 55 -16.60 -2.70 21.49
N ASP A 56 -16.93 -1.61 20.82
CA ASP A 56 -18.16 -0.85 21.04
C ASP A 56 -18.97 -0.83 19.75
N PHE A 57 -20.14 -1.47 19.75
CA PHE A 57 -21.04 -1.40 18.59
C PHE A 57 -21.81 -0.08 18.52
N GLY A 58 -21.54 0.84 19.44
CA GLY A 58 -22.08 2.19 19.44
C GLY A 58 -23.51 2.26 19.97
N ASN A 59 -23.95 3.50 20.20
CA ASN A 59 -25.29 3.84 20.67
C ASN A 59 -26.14 4.57 19.59
N GLY A 60 -25.70 4.52 18.33
CA GLY A 60 -26.39 5.18 17.22
C GLY A 60 -27.83 4.69 17.05
N LEU A 61 -28.74 5.63 16.85
CA LEU A 61 -30.18 5.36 16.68
C LEU A 61 -30.64 5.48 15.23
N ASP A 62 -29.91 6.24 14.42
CA ASP A 62 -30.30 6.54 13.04
C ASP A 62 -29.56 5.66 12.02
N ASP A 63 -30.29 5.22 11.00
CA ASP A 63 -29.71 4.60 9.83
C ASP A 63 -29.08 5.65 8.92
N PHE A 64 -27.89 5.36 8.38
CA PHE A 64 -27.22 6.21 7.41
C PHE A 64 -27.01 5.47 6.09
N ILE A 65 -27.48 6.09 5.00
CA ILE A 65 -27.37 5.55 3.65
C ILE A 65 -26.46 6.46 2.82
N VAL A 66 -25.39 5.89 2.29
CA VAL A 66 -24.55 6.54 1.27
C VAL A 66 -25.02 6.08 -0.10
N ASP A 67 -25.68 6.97 -0.82
CA ASP A 67 -26.21 6.76 -2.18
C ASP A 67 -25.59 7.70 -3.22
N LYS A 68 -24.56 8.44 -2.83
CA LYS A 68 -23.76 9.33 -3.68
C LYS A 68 -22.39 9.50 -3.01
N ASN A 69 -21.50 10.25 -3.65
CA ASN A 69 -20.25 10.61 -3.01
C ASN A 69 -20.53 11.45 -1.77
N THR A 70 -20.07 10.95 -0.63
CA THR A 70 -20.29 11.52 0.69
C THR A 70 -18.94 11.70 1.36
N GLU A 71 -18.67 12.94 1.76
CA GLU A 71 -17.43 13.32 2.43
C GLU A 71 -17.76 13.83 3.83
N VAL A 72 -17.14 13.23 4.85
CA VAL A 72 -17.31 13.61 6.27
C VAL A 72 -16.01 14.16 6.84
N GLN A 73 -16.05 14.73 8.05
CA GLN A 73 -14.82 15.09 8.74
C GLN A 73 -14.06 13.83 9.19
N SER A 74 -12.75 13.94 9.39
CA SER A 74 -12.00 12.91 10.11
C SER A 74 -12.54 12.79 11.53
N GLY A 75 -12.84 11.58 11.99
CA GLY A 75 -13.41 11.38 13.32
C GLY A 75 -14.16 10.07 13.48
N GLU A 76 -15.03 10.08 14.49
CA GLU A 76 -15.80 8.94 14.98
C GLU A 76 -17.30 9.17 14.74
N PHE A 77 -17.98 8.13 14.28
CA PHE A 77 -19.38 8.20 13.85
C PHE A 77 -20.17 7.02 14.40
N PHE A 78 -21.39 7.29 14.84
CA PHE A 78 -22.29 6.31 15.43
C PHE A 78 -23.57 6.21 14.62
N TYR A 79 -23.94 4.99 14.23
CA TYR A 79 -25.15 4.70 13.46
C TYR A 79 -25.92 3.51 14.04
N ASN A 80 -27.20 3.38 13.71
CA ASN A 80 -27.91 2.12 13.89
C ASN A 80 -27.48 1.11 12.81
N THR A 81 -27.71 1.47 11.54
CA THR A 81 -27.15 0.78 10.37
C THR A 81 -26.38 1.78 9.50
N LEU A 82 -25.20 1.39 9.02
CA LEU A 82 -24.53 2.07 7.90
C LEU A 82 -24.66 1.23 6.62
N ARG A 83 -25.20 1.82 5.55
CA ARG A 83 -25.30 1.17 4.24
C ARG A 83 -24.70 2.05 3.15
N ILE A 84 -23.56 1.63 2.61
CA ILE A 84 -22.95 2.23 1.42
C ILE A 84 -23.50 1.52 0.19
N LYS A 85 -24.59 2.07 -0.36
CA LYS A 85 -25.30 1.53 -1.52
C LYS A 85 -24.54 1.80 -2.81
N LYS A 86 -24.13 3.06 -3.01
CA LYS A 86 -23.37 3.49 -4.18
C LYS A 86 -22.58 4.77 -3.89
N GLY A 87 -21.50 4.97 -4.64
CA GLY A 87 -20.63 6.14 -4.49
C GLY A 87 -19.55 5.95 -3.43
N VAL A 88 -18.79 7.02 -3.20
CA VAL A 88 -17.62 7.00 -2.32
C VAL A 88 -17.94 7.60 -0.96
N PHE A 89 -17.72 6.83 0.11
CA PHE A 89 -17.69 7.33 1.48
C PHE A 89 -16.22 7.58 1.89
N THR A 90 -15.88 8.84 2.15
CA THR A 90 -14.51 9.27 2.44
C THR A 90 -14.49 10.40 3.46
N ILE A 91 -13.28 10.78 3.88
CA ILE A 91 -13.06 11.91 4.78
C ILE A 91 -12.47 13.11 4.03
N LYS A 92 -12.83 14.30 4.50
CA LYS A 92 -12.24 15.57 4.07
C LYS A 92 -10.73 15.48 4.18
N LYS A 93 -10.05 15.87 3.10
CA LYS A 93 -8.60 16.05 3.14
C LYS A 93 -8.30 17.21 4.09
N ILE A 94 -7.83 16.91 5.29
CA ILE A 94 -7.29 17.91 6.22
C ILE A 94 -5.78 18.04 5.96
N ASN A 95 -5.15 19.14 6.40
CA ASN A 95 -3.69 19.36 6.28
C ASN A 95 -2.85 18.39 7.15
N GLN A 96 -3.48 17.31 7.63
CA GLN A 96 -2.94 16.27 8.49
C GLN A 96 -3.43 14.90 7.98
N PHE A 97 -3.01 13.84 8.65
CA PHE A 97 -3.56 12.49 8.47
C PHE A 97 -4.96 12.40 9.09
N GLY A 98 -5.81 11.52 8.55
CA GLY A 98 -7.21 11.39 8.95
C GLY A 98 -7.61 9.96 9.25
N GLN A 99 -8.58 9.84 10.16
CA GLN A 99 -9.20 8.60 10.58
C GLN A 99 -10.70 8.62 10.29
N LEU A 100 -11.25 7.45 10.02
CA LEU A 100 -12.68 7.21 9.96
C LEU A 100 -12.98 6.02 10.87
N ILE A 101 -13.62 6.30 11.99
CA ILE A 101 -14.04 5.31 12.98
C ILE A 101 -15.56 5.26 12.92
N ILE A 102 -16.11 4.07 12.72
CA ILE A 102 -17.55 3.88 12.54
C ILE A 102 -18.00 2.77 13.47
N HIS A 103 -18.95 3.11 14.34
CA HIS A 103 -19.67 2.18 15.18
C HIS A 103 -21.11 2.07 14.68
N ALA A 104 -21.57 0.87 14.37
CA ALA A 104 -22.95 0.62 13.98
C ALA A 104 -23.60 -0.45 14.87
N ARG A 105 -24.75 -0.11 15.43
CA ARG A 105 -25.44 -0.94 16.42
C ARG A 105 -25.93 -2.27 15.85
N GLU A 106 -26.35 -2.30 14.59
CA GLU A 106 -26.84 -3.52 13.94
C GLU A 106 -25.86 -4.05 12.90
N LYS A 107 -25.58 -3.26 11.86
CA LYS A 107 -24.81 -3.72 10.71
C LYS A 107 -24.15 -2.62 9.92
N ILE A 108 -23.04 -2.98 9.27
CA ILE A 108 -22.39 -2.19 8.22
C ILE A 108 -22.44 -2.99 6.92
N ILE A 109 -22.93 -2.38 5.85
CA ILE A 109 -23.06 -2.99 4.53
C ILE A 109 -22.37 -2.10 3.50
N VAL A 110 -21.33 -2.63 2.84
CA VAL A 110 -20.75 -2.05 1.62
C VAL A 110 -21.28 -2.84 0.44
N GLU A 111 -22.26 -2.30 -0.29
CA GLU A 111 -22.82 -2.97 -1.46
C GLU A 111 -21.86 -2.97 -2.64
N LYS A 112 -22.15 -3.76 -3.67
CA LYS A 112 -21.27 -3.96 -4.84
C LYS A 112 -20.78 -2.65 -5.48
N ASP A 113 -21.62 -1.62 -5.54
CA ASP A 113 -21.29 -0.31 -6.14
C ASP A 113 -20.85 0.73 -5.09
N GLY A 114 -20.76 0.33 -3.82
CA GLY A 114 -20.29 1.13 -2.70
C GLY A 114 -18.78 1.05 -2.53
N LEU A 115 -18.19 2.21 -2.20
CA LEU A 115 -16.75 2.35 -1.96
C LEU A 115 -16.53 3.11 -0.65
N ILE A 116 -15.70 2.57 0.25
CA ILE A 116 -15.05 3.35 1.31
C ILE A 116 -13.62 3.63 0.85
N ASP A 117 -13.20 4.89 0.78
CA ASP A 117 -11.87 5.26 0.29
C ASP A 117 -11.14 6.21 1.24
N LEU A 118 -10.05 5.74 1.84
CA LEU A 118 -9.13 6.53 2.66
C LEU A 118 -7.72 6.59 2.05
N SER A 119 -7.61 6.36 0.75
CA SER A 119 -6.31 6.37 0.06
C SER A 119 -5.65 7.74 0.17
N GLY A 120 -4.36 7.76 0.52
CA GLY A 120 -3.62 9.01 0.69
C GLY A 120 -4.03 9.88 1.87
N LYS A 121 -4.89 9.39 2.77
CA LYS A 121 -5.35 10.12 3.96
C LYS A 121 -4.46 9.88 5.19
N GLY A 122 -3.31 9.25 5.01
CA GLY A 122 -2.32 9.00 6.05
C GLY A 122 -1.31 10.12 6.18
N LEU A 123 -0.15 9.78 6.73
CA LEU A 123 0.97 10.71 6.89
C LEU A 123 1.52 11.11 5.53
N THR A 124 2.06 12.32 5.46
CA THR A 124 2.72 12.83 4.25
C THR A 124 4.24 12.71 4.30
N LYS A 125 4.79 12.27 5.44
CA LYS A 125 6.22 12.06 5.70
C LYS A 125 6.47 10.67 6.29
N GLY A 126 7.69 10.17 6.14
CA GLY A 126 8.17 8.95 6.79
C GLY A 126 9.23 8.20 5.98
N GLY A 127 9.12 8.23 4.65
CA GLY A 127 10.14 7.70 3.75
C GLY A 127 11.43 8.55 3.80
N GLU A 128 12.58 7.87 3.70
CA GLU A 128 13.89 8.52 3.69
C GLU A 128 14.13 9.33 2.42
N ASN A 129 14.83 10.45 2.53
CA ASN A 129 15.27 11.24 1.38
C ASN A 129 16.66 10.78 0.92
N PHE A 130 16.86 10.62 -0.39
CA PHE A 130 18.19 10.33 -0.96
C PHE A 130 18.63 11.44 -1.90
N LYS A 131 19.88 11.36 -2.35
CA LYS A 131 20.47 12.37 -3.23
C LYS A 131 19.66 12.58 -4.52
N SER A 132 19.11 11.52 -5.11
CA SER A 132 18.51 11.55 -6.44
C SER A 132 17.07 11.05 -6.52
N ALA A 133 16.55 10.46 -5.44
CA ALA A 133 15.19 9.93 -5.34
C ALA A 133 14.76 9.79 -3.88
N GLY A 134 13.48 9.57 -3.63
CA GLY A 134 12.92 9.27 -2.32
C GLY A 134 12.75 7.78 -2.08
N GLY A 135 12.87 7.37 -0.81
CA GLY A 135 12.40 6.07 -0.33
C GLY A 135 10.88 6.03 -0.20
N GLY A 136 10.29 4.84 -0.28
CA GLY A 136 8.87 4.66 0.02
C GLY A 136 8.58 4.78 1.53
N GLY A 137 7.37 5.16 1.88
CA GLY A 137 6.89 5.13 3.26
C GLY A 137 6.75 3.69 3.78
N SER A 138 6.77 3.49 5.11
CA SER A 138 6.55 2.20 5.74
C SER A 138 5.24 2.14 6.56
N HIS A 139 4.62 0.96 6.66
CA HIS A 139 3.54 0.73 7.63
C HIS A 139 3.48 -0.72 8.09
N GLY A 140 2.70 -1.59 7.44
CA GLY A 140 2.73 -3.05 7.68
C GLY A 140 3.86 -3.75 6.93
N GLY A 141 4.27 -3.16 5.81
CA GLY A 141 5.45 -3.50 5.03
C GLY A 141 6.45 -2.36 5.06
N ARG A 142 7.72 -2.68 4.82
CA ARG A 142 8.79 -1.71 4.69
C ARG A 142 8.69 -0.99 3.34
N GLY A 143 8.95 0.31 3.32
CA GLY A 143 9.18 1.02 2.07
C GLY A 143 10.46 0.57 1.36
N GLY A 144 10.47 0.64 0.03
CA GLY A 144 11.65 0.43 -0.79
C GLY A 144 12.56 1.65 -0.82
N THR A 145 13.83 1.47 -1.20
CA THR A 145 14.81 2.56 -1.29
C THR A 145 14.83 3.21 -2.66
N GLY A 146 15.09 4.53 -2.67
CA GLY A 146 15.41 5.32 -3.86
C GLY A 146 16.92 5.46 -4.13
N ASP A 147 17.79 4.98 -3.22
CA ASP A 147 19.23 4.89 -3.46
C ASP A 147 19.59 3.49 -3.94
N CYS A 148 19.55 3.31 -5.25
CA CYS A 148 19.80 2.02 -5.89
C CYS A 148 21.29 1.68 -6.03
N LEU A 149 22.19 2.61 -5.74
CA LEU A 149 23.64 2.39 -5.75
C LEU A 149 24.11 1.78 -4.43
N ASN A 150 23.73 2.38 -3.31
CA ASN A 150 24.10 1.89 -1.98
C ASN A 150 23.11 0.86 -1.44
N LYS A 151 21.89 0.79 -2.01
CA LYS A 151 20.77 -0.07 -1.61
C LYS A 151 20.63 -0.16 -0.08
N PRO A 152 20.59 0.98 0.63
CA PRO A 152 20.50 0.96 2.07
C PRO A 152 19.23 0.23 2.47
N ARG A 153 19.37 -0.60 3.49
CA ARG A 153 18.22 -1.20 4.17
C ARG A 153 17.51 -0.08 4.95
N LEU A 154 16.50 0.56 4.35
CA LEU A 154 15.71 1.66 4.98
C LEU A 154 15.23 1.29 6.37
N LYS A 155 15.36 2.09 7.41
CA LYS A 155 14.84 1.63 8.71
C LYS A 155 13.34 1.30 8.59
N TYR A 156 12.92 0.12 9.04
CA TYR A 156 11.48 -0.17 9.11
C TYR A 156 10.91 0.74 10.19
N MET A 157 10.23 1.80 9.77
CA MET A 157 9.64 2.80 10.66
C MET A 157 8.18 2.49 11.00
N GLY A 158 7.62 1.41 10.44
CA GLY A 158 6.25 1.00 10.63
C GLY A 158 5.92 0.54 12.06
N GLU A 159 5.49 1.47 12.92
CA GLU A 159 5.01 1.18 14.29
C GLU A 159 3.69 0.38 14.33
N GLY A 160 3.15 0.00 13.17
CA GLY A 160 1.72 -0.26 12.99
C GLY A 160 1.16 -1.53 13.60
N LEU A 161 1.95 -2.59 13.82
CA LEU A 161 1.39 -3.89 14.25
C LEU A 161 0.86 -3.87 15.70
N ASN A 162 1.48 -3.10 16.60
CA ASN A 162 1.19 -3.16 18.04
C ASN A 162 0.47 -1.92 18.59
N LYS A 163 0.17 -0.93 17.74
CA LYS A 163 -0.53 0.31 18.12
C LYS A 163 -1.82 0.43 17.33
N LEU A 164 -2.96 0.63 18.00
CA LEU A 164 -4.26 0.76 17.34
C LEU A 164 -4.28 1.90 16.33
N PHE A 165 -4.01 3.13 16.78
CA PHE A 165 -4.07 4.35 15.99
C PHE A 165 -2.75 4.61 15.28
N THR A 166 -2.57 4.03 14.10
CA THR A 166 -1.43 4.30 13.23
C THR A 166 -1.88 4.44 11.78
N PHE A 167 -1.11 5.21 11.02
CA PHE A 167 -1.41 5.64 9.67
C PHE A 167 -0.28 5.21 8.74
N GLY A 168 -0.58 5.04 7.45
CA GLY A 168 0.45 4.81 6.44
C GLY A 168 1.38 6.01 6.34
N GLU A 169 2.69 5.77 6.36
CA GLU A 169 3.70 6.82 6.16
C GLU A 169 3.73 7.34 4.72
N GLY A 170 4.09 8.62 4.57
CA GLY A 170 4.36 9.19 3.25
C GLY A 170 5.73 8.79 2.72
N GLY A 171 5.94 8.90 1.40
CA GLY A 171 7.25 8.71 0.77
C GLY A 171 8.21 9.88 1.01
N GLY A 172 9.49 9.61 0.82
CA GLY A 172 10.55 10.63 0.78
C GLY A 172 10.71 11.28 -0.60
N LEU A 173 11.73 12.12 -0.73
CA LEU A 173 12.06 12.88 -1.94
C LEU A 173 13.58 12.93 -2.21
N PRO A 174 13.98 13.35 -3.42
CA PRO A 174 15.32 13.84 -3.67
C PRO A 174 15.70 15.01 -2.74
N ASN A 175 16.95 15.04 -2.27
CA ASN A 175 17.47 16.06 -1.34
C ASN A 175 17.49 17.49 -1.90
N ASP A 176 17.55 17.64 -3.22
CA ASP A 176 17.56 18.93 -3.91
C ASP A 176 16.15 19.53 -4.06
N ILE A 177 15.09 18.73 -3.88
CA ILE A 177 13.71 19.21 -3.89
C ILE A 177 13.33 19.71 -2.49
N LYS A 178 13.19 21.03 -2.37
CA LYS A 178 12.72 21.70 -1.15
C LYS A 178 11.23 22.00 -1.23
N ASN A 179 10.56 22.05 -0.08
CA ASN A 179 9.15 22.44 0.07
C ASN A 179 8.14 21.56 -0.70
N GLN A 180 8.50 20.31 -0.97
CA GLN A 180 7.59 19.28 -1.44
C GLN A 180 7.61 18.11 -0.47
N GLU A 181 6.62 17.23 -0.59
CA GLU A 181 6.54 15.97 0.15
C GLU A 181 6.42 14.82 -0.86
N GLY A 182 6.86 13.62 -0.47
CA GLY A 182 6.58 12.43 -1.26
C GLY A 182 5.08 12.10 -1.22
N ALA A 183 4.71 10.97 -1.81
CA ALA A 183 3.30 10.61 -1.86
C ALA A 183 2.77 10.22 -0.47
N SER A 184 1.57 10.69 -0.11
CA SER A 184 0.94 10.41 1.18
C SER A 184 0.57 8.93 1.35
N GLY A 185 0.69 8.40 2.57
CA GLY A 185 0.24 7.05 2.90
C GLY A 185 -1.29 6.95 3.07
N GLY A 186 -1.81 5.75 3.29
CA GLY A 186 -3.24 5.52 3.58
C GLY A 186 -3.63 5.93 5.00
N GLY A 187 -4.89 6.29 5.22
CA GLY A 187 -5.45 6.69 6.52
C GLY A 187 -5.67 5.53 7.50
N LEU A 188 -6.51 5.78 8.50
CA LEU A 188 -6.99 4.77 9.47
C LEU A 188 -8.49 4.56 9.31
N LEU A 189 -8.90 3.33 9.02
CA LEU A 189 -10.30 2.91 9.05
C LEU A 189 -10.52 1.94 10.21
N ILE A 190 -11.49 2.23 11.06
CA ILE A 190 -12.01 1.29 12.06
C ILE A 190 -13.51 1.17 11.82
N ILE A 191 -13.99 -0.06 11.65
CA ILE A 191 -15.42 -0.35 11.51
C ILE A 191 -15.83 -1.42 12.51
N GLU A 192 -16.89 -1.13 13.27
CA GLU A 192 -17.38 -1.96 14.36
C GLU A 192 -18.88 -2.16 14.23
N ALA A 193 -19.32 -3.41 14.15
CA ALA A 193 -20.74 -3.76 14.10
C ALA A 193 -20.96 -5.24 14.42
N PRO A 194 -22.12 -5.65 14.95
CA PRO A 194 -22.44 -7.07 15.11
C PRO A 194 -22.35 -7.85 13.80
N GLN A 195 -22.74 -7.25 12.68
CA GLN A 195 -22.63 -7.85 11.36
C GLN A 195 -22.01 -6.89 10.34
N ILE A 196 -20.97 -7.35 9.63
CA ILE A 196 -20.32 -6.59 8.55
C ILE A 196 -20.36 -7.38 7.24
N ILE A 197 -20.89 -6.76 6.19
CA ILE A 197 -21.00 -7.33 4.84
C ILE A 197 -20.27 -6.41 3.85
N ILE A 198 -19.30 -6.96 3.12
CA ILE A 198 -18.48 -6.24 2.15
C ILE A 198 -18.61 -6.91 0.80
N ASP A 199 -19.50 -6.38 -0.03
CA ASP A 199 -19.72 -6.76 -1.43
C ASP A 199 -19.04 -5.79 -2.40
N GLY A 200 -18.89 -4.53 -1.98
CA GLY A 200 -18.17 -3.48 -2.69
C GLY A 200 -16.69 -3.45 -2.38
N VAL A 201 -16.15 -2.24 -2.23
CA VAL A 201 -14.71 -2.06 -2.06
C VAL A 201 -14.41 -1.19 -0.85
N ILE A 202 -13.41 -1.60 -0.07
CA ILE A 202 -12.73 -0.77 0.92
C ILE A 202 -11.31 -0.56 0.43
N VAL A 203 -10.89 0.70 0.25
CA VAL A 203 -9.55 1.07 -0.21
C VAL A 203 -8.91 2.01 0.80
N ASN A 204 -7.68 1.69 1.19
CA ASN A 204 -6.86 2.48 2.07
C ASN A 204 -5.41 2.44 1.60
N ASP A 205 -5.20 2.72 0.32
CA ASP A 205 -3.91 2.60 -0.34
C ASP A 205 -3.02 3.82 -0.07
N GLY A 206 -1.70 3.62 -0.14
CA GLY A 206 -0.76 4.72 -0.27
C GLY A 206 -0.76 5.30 -1.68
N LEU A 207 -0.55 6.61 -1.81
CA LEU A 207 -0.48 7.27 -3.11
C LEU A 207 0.84 6.95 -3.82
N SER A 208 0.81 6.99 -5.15
CA SER A 208 2.01 6.82 -5.96
C SER A 208 2.86 8.09 -5.97
N GLY A 209 4.18 7.91 -5.90
CA GLY A 209 5.18 8.94 -6.03
C GLY A 209 5.14 9.67 -7.36
N THR A 210 5.60 10.93 -7.36
CA THR A 210 5.62 11.80 -8.54
C THR A 210 6.81 11.49 -9.45
N LYS A 211 6.72 11.91 -10.73
CA LYS A 211 7.76 11.65 -11.77
C LYS A 211 9.11 12.38 -11.55
N ASN A 212 9.32 12.99 -10.39
CA ASN A 212 10.57 13.64 -9.99
C ASN A 212 11.26 12.86 -8.87
N GLY A 213 11.19 11.52 -8.94
CA GLY A 213 11.80 10.66 -7.93
C GLY A 213 11.11 10.71 -6.56
N GLY A 214 9.82 11.05 -6.47
CA GLY A 214 9.09 10.96 -5.20
C GLY A 214 8.84 9.51 -4.80
N GLY A 215 9.05 9.16 -3.53
CA GLY A 215 8.72 7.84 -3.00
C GLY A 215 7.21 7.59 -2.95
N GLY A 216 6.81 6.32 -3.07
CA GLY A 216 5.41 5.91 -2.87
C GLY A 216 5.01 5.93 -1.39
N GLY A 217 3.77 6.32 -1.09
CA GLY A 217 3.21 6.26 0.26
C GLY A 217 2.90 4.82 0.67
N ALA A 218 2.93 4.52 1.96
CA ALA A 218 2.56 3.20 2.48
C ALA A 218 1.03 3.01 2.50
N GLY A 219 0.58 1.75 2.41
CA GLY A 219 -0.81 1.40 2.70
C GLY A 219 -1.21 1.80 4.13
N GLY A 220 -2.50 2.08 4.34
CA GLY A 220 -3.03 2.47 5.63
C GLY A 220 -3.42 1.29 6.53
N LYS A 221 -4.12 1.59 7.62
CA LYS A 221 -4.67 0.60 8.54
C LYS A 221 -6.17 0.43 8.37
N ILE A 222 -6.63 -0.81 8.32
CA ILE A 222 -8.05 -1.18 8.35
C ILE A 222 -8.26 -2.14 9.52
N ILE A 223 -9.14 -1.79 10.46
CA ILE A 223 -9.55 -2.64 11.58
C ILE A 223 -11.05 -2.94 11.42
N ILE A 224 -11.40 -4.22 11.43
CA ILE A 224 -12.77 -4.70 11.32
C ILE A 224 -13.09 -5.55 12.55
N LEU A 225 -13.97 -5.04 13.40
CA LEU A 225 -14.39 -5.71 14.63
C LEU A 225 -15.88 -6.06 14.53
N THR A 226 -16.17 -7.36 14.52
CA THR A 226 -17.54 -7.84 14.32
C THR A 226 -17.76 -9.21 14.93
N ASN A 227 -19.02 -9.60 15.10
CA ASN A 227 -19.40 -10.97 15.46
C ASN A 227 -19.57 -11.84 14.22
N LYS A 228 -19.90 -11.24 13.07
CA LYS A 228 -20.11 -11.96 11.80
C LYS A 228 -19.66 -11.12 10.63
N ILE A 229 -18.69 -11.66 9.88
CA ILE A 229 -18.15 -11.01 8.69
C ILE A 229 -18.53 -11.79 7.41
N THR A 230 -18.81 -11.07 6.33
CA THR A 230 -18.91 -11.64 4.99
C THR A 230 -18.20 -10.74 3.99
N ILE A 231 -17.22 -11.29 3.27
CA ILE A 231 -16.43 -10.55 2.27
C ILE A 231 -16.57 -11.25 0.93
N ARG A 232 -17.21 -10.58 -0.02
CA ARG A 232 -17.28 -10.96 -1.45
C ARG A 232 -16.63 -9.90 -2.35
N GLY A 233 -16.54 -8.69 -1.85
CA GLY A 233 -15.89 -7.53 -2.46
C GLY A 233 -14.37 -7.51 -2.28
N LYS A 234 -13.75 -6.34 -2.18
CA LYS A 234 -12.30 -6.19 -2.00
C LYS A 234 -11.95 -5.30 -0.80
N ILE A 235 -10.86 -5.65 -0.11
CA ILE A 235 -10.24 -4.84 0.94
C ILE A 235 -8.79 -4.59 0.54
N LEU A 236 -8.41 -3.34 0.29
CA LEU A 236 -7.12 -2.95 -0.26
C LEU A 236 -6.41 -2.01 0.72
N ALA A 237 -5.18 -2.35 1.09
CA ALA A 237 -4.27 -1.47 1.84
C ALA A 237 -2.86 -1.62 1.25
N ARG A 238 -2.71 -1.24 -0.01
CA ARG A 238 -1.50 -1.44 -0.81
C ARG A 238 -0.54 -0.27 -0.70
N GLY A 239 0.74 -0.53 -0.86
CA GLY A 239 1.74 0.50 -1.02
C GLY A 239 1.65 1.18 -2.39
N GLY A 240 1.89 2.48 -2.42
CA GLY A 240 1.95 3.29 -3.64
C GLY A 240 3.22 3.03 -4.44
N ARG A 241 3.15 3.21 -5.77
CA ARG A 241 4.32 3.03 -6.64
C ARG A 241 5.35 4.13 -6.42
N GLY A 242 6.64 3.81 -6.47
CA GLY A 242 7.71 4.80 -6.53
C GLY A 242 7.67 5.60 -7.83
N GLY A 243 7.97 6.89 -7.73
CA GLY A 243 8.12 7.78 -8.87
C GLY A 243 9.32 7.44 -9.74
N ASN A 244 9.16 7.55 -11.05
CA ASN A 244 10.31 7.51 -11.95
C ASN A 244 11.17 8.77 -11.72
N ALA A 245 12.47 8.69 -12.03
CA ALA A 245 13.36 9.86 -12.04
C ALA A 245 14.47 9.68 -13.09
N PHE A 246 15.25 10.73 -13.35
CA PHE A 246 16.25 10.72 -14.41
C PHE A 246 17.35 9.68 -14.14
N VAL A 247 18.08 9.82 -13.04
CA VAL A 247 19.22 8.93 -12.71
C VAL A 247 18.79 7.75 -11.84
N GLN A 248 17.93 7.94 -10.84
CA GLN A 248 17.55 6.87 -9.91
C GLN A 248 16.04 6.82 -9.74
N GLY A 249 15.46 5.63 -9.87
CA GLY A 249 14.05 5.41 -9.58
C GLY A 249 13.76 5.45 -8.07
N ALA A 250 12.60 5.97 -7.68
CA ALA A 250 12.22 6.04 -6.27
C ALA A 250 11.74 4.70 -5.71
N GLY A 251 11.75 4.59 -4.38
CA GLY A 251 11.24 3.44 -3.66
C GLY A 251 9.72 3.33 -3.70
N GLY A 252 9.20 2.10 -3.85
CA GLY A 252 7.78 1.82 -3.66
C GLY A 252 7.38 1.82 -2.18
N GLY A 253 6.17 2.26 -1.85
CA GLY A 253 5.67 2.26 -0.48
C GLY A 253 5.44 0.86 0.06
N GLY A 254 5.56 0.66 1.37
CA GLY A 254 5.22 -0.61 2.01
C GLY A 254 3.71 -0.89 2.01
N GLY A 255 3.32 -2.15 2.06
CA GLY A 255 1.92 -2.52 2.27
C GLY A 255 1.38 -2.08 3.64
N GLY A 256 0.06 -1.98 3.75
CA GLY A 256 -0.65 -1.58 4.97
C GLY A 256 -0.94 -2.74 5.92
N ILE A 257 -1.86 -2.51 6.85
CA ILE A 257 -2.27 -3.50 7.86
C ILE A 257 -3.78 -3.67 7.82
N VAL A 258 -4.23 -4.91 7.68
CA VAL A 258 -5.66 -5.28 7.81
C VAL A 258 -5.80 -6.18 9.02
N VAL A 259 -6.66 -5.79 9.96
CA VAL A 259 -6.94 -6.52 11.21
C VAL A 259 -8.40 -6.93 11.22
N ILE A 260 -8.64 -8.22 11.44
CA ILE A 260 -9.99 -8.80 11.48
C ILE A 260 -10.09 -9.71 12.71
N ASN A 261 -11.13 -9.54 13.53
CA ASN A 261 -11.34 -10.34 14.75
C ASN A 261 -12.10 -11.66 14.52
N GLN A 262 -12.30 -12.04 13.26
CA GLN A 262 -13.00 -13.26 12.85
C GLN A 262 -12.06 -14.16 12.04
N PRO A 263 -12.15 -15.49 12.19
CA PRO A 263 -11.38 -16.41 11.37
C PRO A 263 -11.84 -16.32 9.90
N LEU A 264 -10.88 -16.38 8.97
CA LEU A 264 -11.13 -16.32 7.53
C LEU A 264 -10.62 -17.58 6.82
N SER A 265 -11.41 -18.08 5.87
CA SER A 265 -10.94 -19.12 4.94
C SER A 265 -9.88 -18.57 3.98
N ASP A 266 -9.08 -19.45 3.39
CA ASP A 266 -8.06 -19.02 2.42
C ASP A 266 -8.65 -18.43 1.14
N GLU A 267 -9.88 -18.81 0.79
CA GLU A 267 -10.61 -18.21 -0.31
C GLU A 267 -10.97 -16.75 0.00
N VAL A 268 -11.52 -16.49 1.19
CA VAL A 268 -11.87 -15.13 1.63
C VAL A 268 -10.62 -14.24 1.71
N LYS A 269 -9.47 -14.77 2.14
CA LYS A 269 -8.21 -14.00 2.18
C LYS A 269 -7.80 -13.45 0.81
N LYS A 270 -8.18 -14.08 -0.32
CA LYS A 270 -7.89 -13.58 -1.68
C LYS A 270 -8.63 -12.27 -2.03
N HIS A 271 -9.59 -11.88 -1.20
CA HIS A 271 -10.28 -10.60 -1.33
C HIS A 271 -9.52 -9.46 -0.65
N ILE A 272 -8.44 -9.77 0.07
CA ILE A 272 -7.62 -8.81 0.79
C ILE A 272 -6.27 -8.65 0.07
N ASP A 273 -5.87 -7.42 -0.24
CA ASP A 273 -4.57 -7.10 -0.83
C ASP A 273 -3.83 -6.06 0.01
N VAL A 274 -2.72 -6.50 0.62
CA VAL A 274 -1.80 -5.66 1.40
C VAL A 274 -0.43 -5.57 0.71
N SER A 275 -0.37 -5.72 -0.62
CA SER A 275 0.91 -5.77 -1.33
C SER A 275 1.72 -4.48 -1.22
N GLY A 276 3.04 -4.62 -1.20
CA GLY A 276 3.95 -3.49 -1.35
C GLY A 276 3.86 -2.84 -2.74
N GLY A 277 4.20 -1.56 -2.79
CA GLY A 277 4.24 -0.78 -4.01
C GLY A 277 5.47 -1.11 -4.87
N ARG A 278 5.32 -1.06 -6.18
CA ARG A 278 6.44 -1.27 -7.12
C ARG A 278 7.41 -0.09 -7.09
N PHE A 279 8.69 -0.33 -7.33
CA PHE A 279 9.68 0.72 -7.57
C PHE A 279 9.35 1.64 -8.75
N GLY A 280 9.93 2.84 -8.70
CA GLY A 280 10.08 3.74 -9.83
C GLY A 280 11.28 3.36 -10.68
N LYS A 281 11.25 3.75 -11.96
CA LYS A 281 12.34 3.49 -12.91
C LYS A 281 13.29 4.68 -13.06
N ALA A 282 14.55 4.39 -13.34
CA ALA A 282 15.43 5.38 -13.95
C ALA A 282 15.06 5.60 -15.42
N LEU A 283 15.14 6.85 -15.90
CA LEU A 283 14.93 7.18 -17.31
C LEU A 283 16.25 7.11 -18.10
N ASP A 284 17.38 7.38 -17.45
CA ASP A 284 18.70 7.14 -18.03
C ASP A 284 18.99 5.63 -18.06
N LEU A 285 19.01 5.07 -19.27
CA LEU A 285 19.24 3.64 -19.51
C LEU A 285 20.73 3.25 -19.45
N TYR A 286 21.65 4.22 -19.41
CA TYR A 286 23.09 3.97 -19.45
C TYR A 286 23.73 4.01 -18.07
N SER A 287 23.42 5.03 -17.26
CA SER A 287 24.00 5.18 -15.92
C SER A 287 23.00 5.08 -14.77
N GLY A 288 21.70 5.01 -15.10
CA GLY A 288 20.64 5.00 -14.11
C GLY A 288 20.34 3.62 -13.53
N CYS A 289 19.69 3.61 -12.36
CA CYS A 289 19.19 2.39 -11.74
C CYS A 289 17.78 2.55 -11.17
N ASP A 290 17.01 1.47 -11.23
CA ASP A 290 15.66 1.43 -10.67
C ASP A 290 15.70 1.38 -9.14
N GLY A 291 14.69 1.96 -8.50
CA GLY A 291 14.50 1.85 -7.05
C GLY A 291 14.15 0.42 -6.61
N THR A 292 13.83 0.22 -5.33
CA THR A 292 13.31 -1.07 -4.86
C THR A 292 11.82 -1.02 -4.54
N SER A 293 11.13 -2.14 -4.73
CA SER A 293 9.73 -2.25 -4.31
C SER A 293 9.64 -2.23 -2.79
N GLY A 294 8.49 -1.81 -2.27
CA GLY A 294 8.15 -2.00 -0.86
C GLY A 294 7.80 -3.46 -0.58
N ASP A 295 7.96 -3.85 0.69
CA ASP A 295 7.55 -5.17 1.18
C ASP A 295 6.03 -5.22 1.37
N ASP A 296 5.50 -6.44 1.32
CA ASP A 296 4.09 -6.70 1.63
C ASP A 296 3.76 -6.39 3.08
N GLY A 297 2.55 -5.88 3.26
CA GLY A 297 1.92 -5.57 4.53
C GLY A 297 1.50 -6.81 5.31
N LYS A 298 0.57 -6.61 6.24
CA LYS A 298 0.14 -7.66 7.17
C LYS A 298 -1.37 -7.82 7.19
N LEU A 299 -1.82 -9.06 7.06
CA LEU A 299 -3.14 -9.47 7.49
C LEU A 299 -3.03 -10.05 8.90
N VAL A 300 -3.79 -9.51 9.84
CA VAL A 300 -3.82 -9.92 11.24
C VAL A 300 -5.19 -10.48 11.58
N ILE A 301 -5.22 -11.69 12.12
CA ILE A 301 -6.43 -12.30 12.66
C ILE A 301 -6.32 -12.30 14.18
N LEU A 302 -7.26 -11.64 14.85
CA LEU A 302 -7.30 -11.66 16.31
C LEU A 302 -7.84 -13.02 16.80
N LYS A 303 -7.26 -13.53 17.87
CA LYS A 303 -7.67 -14.77 18.55
C LYS A 303 -8.08 -14.51 19.99
#